data_AF-A0A3A8JP91-F1
#
_entry.id   AF-A0A3A8JP91-F1
#
_cell.length_a   1.000
_cell.length_b   1.000
_cell.length_c   1.000
_cell.angle_alpha   90.00
_cell.angle_beta   90.00
_cell.angle_gamma   90.00
#
_symmetry.space_group_name_H-M   'P 1'
#
loop_
_entity.id
_entity.type
_entity.pdbx_description
1 polymer ?
#
loop_
_entity_poly.entity_id
_entity_poly.type
_entity_poly.pdbx_seq_one_letter_code
_entity_poly.pdbx_strand_id
1 'polypeptide(L)'
;MNATFKTLPVCLFLLLSARVQAAPPAAPKPAPTRSVSAPSDAERYARRCQSQTAQRIARPQGTMLWGTKRGWDPEKPTEERTSVLVSVALDAPRQAEAGVTALRFEDGRLWAVPAPEKGATASDVVGTVLQGTSSDGKPVEVAICGAEPAADDPGRVFYRIEAWNAVAREWENPCVALDRSPAPRALAVGGVWDASGAHADAADRFTFACENGAISKCILWGYAPWASRDGKSLAGLHQACTRLARADYCGNGRSHTRQDTTIDIYDRLGVLERATEVTREWDPAKGSFEAAWAPDGATCLSRTRDGRALDLILQECPGRFQADTGDARDEGGTCTVRRGDVKPGAALLRNLSYGPAKAP
;
A
#
# COMPACT_ATOMS: atom_id res chain seq x y z
N MET A 1 30.44 -10.24 -83.96
CA MET A 1 30.22 -8.78 -83.92
C MET A 1 31.28 -8.19 -83.01
N ASN A 2 31.88 -7.07 -83.41
CA ASN A 2 33.35 -6.95 -83.35
C ASN A 2 33.90 -6.19 -82.14
N ALA A 3 35.21 -6.32 -81.94
CA ALA A 3 35.93 -5.95 -80.74
C ALA A 3 36.80 -4.69 -80.91
N THR A 4 37.24 -4.13 -79.76
CA THR A 4 38.46 -3.27 -79.57
C THR A 4 38.45 -1.89 -80.27
N PHE A 5 39.15 -0.83 -79.81
CA PHE A 5 40.54 -0.73 -79.33
C PHE A 5 40.80 0.47 -78.36
N LYS A 6 42.09 0.65 -78.00
CA LYS A 6 42.75 1.61 -77.06
C LYS A 6 42.55 3.12 -77.44
N THR A 7 42.95 4.18 -76.69
CA THR A 7 44.21 4.45 -75.93
C THR A 7 44.13 5.72 -75.02
N LEU A 8 45.06 5.85 -74.05
CA LEU A 8 45.34 6.97 -73.10
C LEU A 8 45.80 8.32 -73.77
N PRO A 9 45.75 9.53 -73.13
CA PRO A 9 46.74 10.00 -72.09
C PRO A 9 46.26 11.09 -71.03
N VAL A 10 46.83 11.21 -69.79
CA VAL A 10 47.88 12.16 -69.25
C VAL A 10 47.45 13.67 -69.22
N CYS A 11 47.62 14.57 -68.21
CA CYS A 11 48.35 14.69 -66.89
C CYS A 11 47.45 15.46 -65.83
N LEU A 12 47.72 15.62 -64.51
CA LEU A 12 48.69 16.46 -63.73
C LEU A 12 48.64 17.99 -64.07
N PHE A 13 48.41 18.99 -63.20
CA PHE A 13 48.73 19.25 -61.78
C PHE A 13 47.66 20.16 -61.10
N LEU A 14 47.57 20.17 -59.75
CA LEU A 14 47.08 21.34 -58.98
C LEU A 14 47.92 21.53 -57.71
N LEU A 15 48.25 22.80 -57.41
CA LEU A 15 49.21 23.21 -56.38
C LEU A 15 48.57 23.26 -54.98
N LEU A 16 49.15 22.57 -53.99
CA LEU A 16 48.83 22.81 -52.58
C LEU A 16 49.79 23.85 -51.97
N SER A 17 49.25 25.02 -51.62
CA SER A 17 49.95 26.02 -50.82
C SER A 17 49.94 25.61 -49.35
N ALA A 18 51.10 25.24 -48.79
CA ALA A 18 51.23 24.94 -47.38
C ALA A 18 51.08 26.20 -46.51
N ARG A 19 49.98 26.32 -45.76
CA ARG A 19 49.87 27.26 -44.63
C ARG A 19 50.31 26.55 -43.36
N VAL A 20 51.41 27.00 -42.76
CA VAL A 20 51.81 26.59 -41.41
C VAL A 20 50.82 27.20 -40.42
N GLN A 21 50.08 26.36 -39.70
CA GLN A 21 49.25 26.78 -38.58
C GLN A 21 49.93 26.37 -37.27
N ALA A 22 50.27 27.38 -36.46
CA ALA A 22 50.78 27.16 -35.11
C ALA A 22 49.68 26.56 -34.22
N ALA A 23 50.06 25.63 -33.34
CA ALA A 23 49.13 25.01 -32.40
C ALA A 23 48.64 26.04 -31.35
N PRO A 24 47.35 26.03 -30.98
CA PRO A 24 46.85 26.88 -29.89
C PRO A 24 47.42 26.44 -28.53
N PRO A 25 47.58 27.37 -27.56
CA PRO A 25 48.10 27.04 -26.24
C PRO A 25 47.16 26.08 -25.49
N ALA A 26 47.74 25.18 -24.70
CA ALA A 26 47.01 24.16 -23.97
C ALA A 26 46.04 24.77 -22.93
N ALA A 27 44.81 24.26 -22.89
CA ALA A 27 43.82 24.66 -21.90
C ALA A 27 44.28 24.30 -20.48
N PRO A 28 44.00 25.15 -19.47
CA PRO A 28 44.34 24.84 -18.08
C PRO A 28 43.58 23.59 -17.61
N LYS A 29 44.26 22.72 -16.84
CA LYS A 29 43.64 21.51 -16.28
C LYS A 29 42.42 21.88 -15.43
N PRO A 30 41.30 21.13 -15.54
CA PRO A 30 40.17 21.32 -14.64
C PRO A 30 40.64 21.07 -13.20
N ALA A 31 40.23 21.95 -12.28
CA ALA A 31 40.43 21.76 -10.85
C ALA A 31 39.77 20.44 -10.40
N PRO A 32 40.34 19.72 -9.41
CA PRO A 32 39.74 18.48 -8.94
C PRO A 32 38.33 18.76 -8.42
N THR A 33 37.34 18.12 -9.05
CA THR A 33 35.95 18.17 -8.64
C THR A 33 35.88 17.72 -7.19
N ARG A 34 35.50 18.62 -6.26
CA ARG A 34 35.22 18.21 -4.88
C ARG A 34 34.15 17.12 -4.95
N SER A 35 34.50 15.91 -4.50
CA SER A 35 33.51 14.89 -4.22
C SER A 35 32.52 15.47 -3.22
N VAL A 36 31.26 15.62 -3.64
CA VAL A 36 30.18 15.93 -2.70
C VAL A 36 30.05 14.72 -1.80
N SER A 37 30.62 14.81 -0.60
CA SER A 37 30.49 13.80 0.43
C SER A 37 29.01 13.52 0.67
N ALA A 38 28.66 12.25 0.89
CA ALA A 38 27.32 11.92 1.34
C ALA A 38 26.99 12.74 2.59
N PRO A 39 25.77 13.31 2.71
CA PRO A 39 25.37 13.99 3.95
C PRO A 39 25.49 13.02 5.11
N SER A 40 25.96 13.52 6.25
CA SER A 40 26.05 12.78 7.50
C SER A 40 24.66 12.30 7.97
N ASP A 41 24.61 11.29 8.84
CA ASP A 41 23.34 10.83 9.41
C ASP A 41 22.59 11.95 10.14
N ALA A 42 23.32 12.86 10.80
CA ALA A 42 22.75 14.06 11.43
C ALA A 42 22.09 15.00 10.41
N GLU A 43 22.73 15.26 9.26
CA GLU A 43 22.14 16.06 8.18
C GLU A 43 20.98 15.32 7.47
N ARG A 44 21.05 13.98 7.34
CA ARG A 44 19.94 13.15 6.85
C ARG A 44 18.73 13.31 7.76
N TYR A 45 18.90 13.12 9.06
CA TYR A 45 17.80 13.24 10.02
C TYR A 45 17.30 14.67 10.16
N ALA A 46 18.15 15.70 10.07
CA ALA A 46 17.73 17.09 10.11
C ALA A 46 16.73 17.45 8.99
N ARG A 47 16.84 16.80 7.81
CA ARG A 47 15.95 17.02 6.65
C ARG A 47 14.62 16.27 6.70
N ARG A 48 14.40 15.37 7.66
CA ARG A 48 13.11 14.67 7.82
C ARG A 48 12.01 15.67 8.12
N CYS A 49 10.81 15.40 7.61
CA CYS A 49 9.60 16.19 7.82
C CYS A 49 9.63 17.61 7.24
N GLN A 50 10.54 17.89 6.30
CA GLN A 50 10.73 19.21 5.66
C GLN A 50 10.19 19.29 4.22
N SER A 51 9.56 18.23 3.71
CA SER A 51 9.35 18.02 2.26
C SER A 51 8.81 19.23 1.50
N GLN A 52 9.63 19.78 0.60
CA GLN A 52 9.26 20.77 -0.42
C GLN A 52 9.16 20.17 -1.84
N THR A 53 9.53 18.90 -2.04
CA THR A 53 9.67 18.33 -3.39
C THR A 53 8.34 17.81 -3.92
N ALA A 54 7.76 18.55 -4.87
CA ALA A 54 6.68 18.06 -5.72
C ALA A 54 7.20 16.97 -6.68
N GLN A 55 7.41 15.75 -6.18
CA GLN A 55 7.77 14.60 -7.02
C GLN A 55 6.70 14.33 -8.08
N ARG A 56 7.14 13.80 -9.24
CA ARG A 56 6.27 13.56 -10.39
C ARG A 56 5.12 12.63 -10.01
N ILE A 57 3.92 13.07 -10.34
CA ILE A 57 2.67 12.54 -9.80
C ILE A 57 2.30 11.22 -10.50
N ALA A 58 2.93 10.11 -10.07
CA ALA A 58 2.34 8.79 -10.21
C ALA A 58 1.19 8.66 -9.19
N ARG A 59 -0.04 8.41 -9.65
CA ARG A 59 -1.22 8.19 -8.78
C ARG A 59 -1.66 6.71 -8.79
N PRO A 60 -0.96 5.77 -8.13
CA PRO A 60 -1.45 4.41 -7.98
C PRO A 60 -2.81 4.37 -7.29
N GLN A 61 -3.83 3.99 -8.06
CA GLN A 61 -5.21 3.99 -7.60
C GLN A 61 -5.48 2.80 -6.67
N GLY A 62 -6.10 3.07 -5.51
CA GLY A 62 -6.16 2.21 -4.32
C GLY A 62 -6.70 0.78 -4.48
N THR A 63 -5.76 -0.16 -4.43
CA THR A 63 -5.95 -1.63 -4.31
C THR A 63 -5.04 -2.25 -3.24
N MET A 64 -4.21 -1.42 -2.63
CA MET A 64 -3.06 -1.80 -1.81
C MET A 64 -3.49 -2.15 -0.39
N LEU A 65 -2.84 -3.15 0.21
CA LEU A 65 -3.07 -3.54 1.60
C LEU A 65 -2.64 -2.43 2.57
N TRP A 66 -1.37 -2.03 2.51
CA TRP A 66 -0.77 -0.97 3.32
C TRP A 66 -1.05 0.45 2.82
N GLY A 67 -1.34 0.63 1.52
CA GLY A 67 -1.55 1.96 0.90
C GLY A 67 -0.26 2.75 0.58
N THR A 68 0.89 2.19 0.92
CA THR A 68 2.25 2.66 0.64
C THR A 68 2.68 2.39 -0.81
N LYS A 69 3.76 3.06 -1.27
CA LYS A 69 4.43 2.77 -2.55
C LYS A 69 4.86 1.29 -2.59
N ARG A 70 4.73 0.64 -3.76
CA ARG A 70 5.15 -0.77 -3.97
C ARG A 70 6.66 -0.95 -4.12
N GLY A 71 7.36 0.13 -4.48
CA GLY A 71 8.80 0.22 -4.65
C GLY A 71 9.23 1.67 -4.78
N TRP A 72 10.52 1.93 -4.56
CA TRP A 72 11.12 3.27 -4.61
C TRP A 72 11.63 3.69 -6.00
N ASP A 73 11.90 2.71 -6.86
CA ASP A 73 12.45 2.91 -8.20
C ASP A 73 11.30 2.87 -9.23
N PRO A 74 10.94 3.99 -9.87
CA PRO A 74 9.81 4.04 -10.80
C PRO A 74 10.09 3.32 -12.12
N GLU A 75 11.36 3.06 -12.46
CA GLU A 75 11.75 2.35 -13.69
C GLU A 75 11.72 0.83 -13.52
N LYS A 76 11.59 0.33 -12.28
CA LYS A 76 11.48 -1.11 -12.00
C LYS A 76 10.02 -1.56 -11.94
N PRO A 77 9.66 -2.71 -12.56
CA PRO A 77 8.35 -3.31 -12.34
C PRO A 77 8.18 -3.69 -10.87
N THR A 78 6.99 -3.44 -10.33
CA THR A 78 6.62 -3.81 -8.96
C THR A 78 5.49 -4.81 -8.95
N GLU A 79 5.53 -5.79 -8.05
CA GLU A 79 4.42 -6.72 -7.86
C GLU A 79 3.32 -6.06 -7.02
N GLU A 80 2.06 -6.41 -7.28
CA GLU A 80 0.91 -5.83 -6.57
C GLU A 80 1.00 -5.94 -5.03
N ARG A 81 1.63 -7.03 -4.56
CA ARG A 81 1.74 -7.45 -3.16
C ARG A 81 2.99 -6.91 -2.44
N THR A 82 3.83 -6.10 -3.11
CA THR A 82 5.02 -5.51 -2.47
C THR A 82 4.73 -4.14 -1.87
N SER A 83 5.56 -3.73 -0.91
CA SER A 83 5.49 -2.46 -0.20
C SER A 83 6.86 -2.01 0.27
N VAL A 84 7.13 -0.70 0.18
CA VAL A 84 8.33 -0.07 0.76
C VAL A 84 8.35 -0.09 2.30
N LEU A 85 7.23 -0.38 2.95
CA LEU A 85 7.11 -0.46 4.42
C LEU A 85 5.97 -1.42 4.80
N VAL A 86 6.30 -2.53 5.47
CA VAL A 86 5.32 -3.53 5.94
C VAL A 86 5.24 -3.64 7.45
N SER A 87 6.36 -3.43 8.16
CA SER A 87 6.43 -3.46 9.62
C SER A 87 7.43 -2.43 10.14
N VAL A 88 7.25 -2.00 11.38
CA VAL A 88 8.13 -1.08 12.12
C VAL A 88 8.37 -1.64 13.52
N ALA A 89 9.63 -1.64 13.95
CA ALA A 89 10.01 -2.03 15.30
C ALA A 89 9.63 -0.93 16.31
N LEU A 90 9.16 -1.34 17.49
CA LEU A 90 8.82 -0.44 18.60
C LEU A 90 10.04 -0.07 19.45
N ASP A 91 11.07 -0.91 19.48
CA ASP A 91 12.28 -0.71 20.28
C ASP A 91 13.36 0.10 19.55
N ALA A 92 14.37 0.54 20.32
CA ALA A 92 15.63 1.10 19.83
C ALA A 92 15.47 2.14 18.67
N PRO A 93 14.73 3.25 18.88
CA PRO A 93 14.57 4.28 17.87
C PRO A 93 15.93 4.82 17.42
N ARG A 94 16.10 4.98 16.10
CA ARG A 94 17.32 5.54 15.49
C ARG A 94 17.58 6.99 15.90
N GLN A 95 16.49 7.72 16.19
CA GLN A 95 16.47 9.07 16.72
C GLN A 95 15.15 9.23 17.49
N ALA A 96 15.18 9.88 18.65
CA ALA A 96 13.97 10.27 19.40
C ALA A 96 14.22 11.59 20.16
N GLU A 97 13.24 12.04 20.96
CA GLU A 97 13.47 13.05 21.98
C GLU A 97 14.37 12.50 23.12
N ALA A 98 15.05 13.38 23.84
CA ALA A 98 15.98 13.00 24.90
C ALA A 98 15.27 12.16 25.99
N GLY A 99 15.82 10.98 26.26
CA GLY A 99 15.29 10.03 27.25
C GLY A 99 14.34 8.97 26.68
N VAL A 100 13.76 9.15 25.49
CA VAL A 100 12.89 8.14 24.86
C VAL A 100 13.74 6.98 24.33
N THR A 101 13.49 5.77 24.84
CA THR A 101 14.26 4.54 24.53
C THR A 101 13.49 3.53 23.70
N ALA A 102 12.16 3.64 23.65
CA ALA A 102 11.27 2.82 22.83
C ALA A 102 9.96 3.57 22.59
N LEU A 103 9.12 3.04 21.72
CA LEU A 103 7.69 3.31 21.69
C LEU A 103 6.94 2.08 22.21
N ARG A 104 5.65 2.25 22.51
CA ARG A 104 4.70 1.16 22.74
C ARG A 104 3.44 1.40 21.92
N PHE A 105 2.79 0.33 21.45
CA PHE A 105 1.48 0.38 20.81
C PHE A 105 0.40 -0.01 21.83
N GLU A 106 -0.69 0.77 21.88
CA GLU A 106 -1.87 0.51 22.72
C GLU A 106 -3.09 1.17 22.07
N ASP A 107 -4.19 0.41 21.91
CA ASP A 107 -5.50 0.88 21.43
C ASP A 107 -5.48 1.78 20.16
N GLY A 108 -4.63 1.44 19.19
CA GLY A 108 -4.50 2.19 17.93
C GLY A 108 -3.52 3.35 17.97
N ARG A 109 -2.82 3.56 19.10
CA ARG A 109 -1.93 4.70 19.35
C ARG A 109 -0.52 4.24 19.70
N LEU A 110 0.45 5.01 19.23
CA LEU A 110 1.84 4.95 19.67
C LEU A 110 2.08 5.92 20.83
N TRP A 111 2.85 5.47 21.82
CA TRP A 111 3.27 6.26 22.98
C TRP A 111 4.78 6.17 23.18
N ALA A 112 5.41 7.26 23.62
CA ALA A 112 6.81 7.27 24.01
C ALA A 112 7.05 6.46 25.30
N VAL A 113 8.22 5.79 25.37
CA VAL A 113 8.67 5.02 26.54
C VAL A 113 10.10 5.45 26.90
N PRO A 114 10.35 5.93 28.14
CA PRO A 114 9.35 6.29 29.17
C PRO A 114 8.42 7.42 28.72
N ALA A 115 7.26 7.52 29.36
CA ALA A 115 6.33 8.62 29.14
C ALA A 115 6.90 9.94 29.70
N PRO A 116 6.64 11.10 29.06
CA PRO A 116 7.07 12.39 29.59
C PRO A 116 6.45 12.72 30.96
N GLU A 117 7.21 13.39 31.82
CA GLU A 117 6.78 13.76 33.19
C GLU A 117 5.49 14.60 33.25
N LYS A 118 5.22 15.38 32.19
CA LYS A 118 4.06 16.27 32.09
C LYS A 118 2.77 15.56 31.66
N GLY A 119 2.80 14.24 31.52
CA GLY A 119 1.71 13.42 30.99
C GLY A 119 1.87 13.18 29.48
N ALA A 120 1.46 11.99 29.03
CA ALA A 120 1.71 11.54 27.68
C ALA A 120 0.66 12.01 26.66
N THR A 121 1.09 12.36 25.45
CA THR A 121 0.25 12.82 24.33
C THR A 121 0.60 12.10 23.03
N ALA A 122 -0.25 12.24 21.99
CA ALA A 122 0.08 11.75 20.64
C ALA A 122 1.34 12.41 20.07
N SER A 123 1.57 13.68 20.38
CA SER A 123 2.69 14.46 19.84
C SER A 123 4.06 13.99 20.35
N ASP A 124 4.13 13.28 21.48
CA ASP A 124 5.39 12.86 22.11
C ASP A 124 6.22 11.89 21.26
N VAL A 125 5.60 11.25 20.26
CA VAL A 125 6.31 10.37 19.32
C VAL A 125 6.80 11.12 18.06
N VAL A 126 6.42 12.39 17.88
CA VAL A 126 6.81 13.20 16.71
C VAL A 126 8.31 13.51 16.75
N GLY A 127 8.95 13.47 15.59
CA GLY A 127 10.40 13.59 15.43
C GLY A 127 11.14 12.26 15.61
N THR A 128 10.50 11.21 16.12
CA THR A 128 11.10 9.87 16.24
C THR A 128 11.38 9.27 14.87
N VAL A 129 12.53 8.61 14.72
CA VAL A 129 12.90 7.77 13.57
C VAL A 129 13.04 6.33 14.04
N LEU A 130 12.31 5.43 13.40
CA LEU A 130 12.21 4.01 13.75
C LEU A 130 12.81 3.12 12.66
N GLN A 131 13.15 1.88 13.03
CA GLN A 131 13.57 0.86 12.08
C GLN A 131 12.35 0.13 11.50
N GLY A 132 12.01 0.45 10.24
CA GLY A 132 11.05 -0.28 9.42
C GLY A 132 11.68 -1.43 8.62
N THR A 133 10.82 -2.21 7.99
CA THR A 133 11.18 -3.28 7.04
C THR A 133 10.26 -3.21 5.82
N SER A 134 10.80 -3.36 4.61
CA SER A 134 10.04 -3.48 3.36
C SER A 134 9.64 -4.94 3.06
N SER A 135 8.77 -5.16 2.07
CA SER A 135 8.27 -6.51 1.73
C SER A 135 9.36 -7.48 1.21
N ASP A 136 10.52 -6.96 0.79
CA ASP A 136 11.70 -7.75 0.40
C ASP A 136 12.70 -7.93 1.55
N GLY A 137 12.29 -7.65 2.79
CA GLY A 137 13.08 -7.84 4.01
C GLY A 137 14.16 -6.79 4.27
N LYS A 138 14.29 -5.76 3.43
CA LYS A 138 15.31 -4.72 3.62
C LYS A 138 14.94 -3.74 4.74
N PRO A 139 15.93 -3.20 5.47
CA PRO A 139 15.70 -2.14 6.44
C PRO A 139 15.29 -0.84 5.73
N VAL A 140 14.28 -0.16 6.27
CA VAL A 140 13.83 1.16 5.82
C VAL A 140 13.65 2.05 7.05
N GLU A 141 14.29 3.20 7.10
CA GLU A 141 14.06 4.16 8.20
C GLU A 141 12.74 4.90 7.98
N VAL A 142 11.95 5.09 9.05
CA VAL A 142 10.67 5.81 9.00
C VAL A 142 10.62 6.86 10.11
N ALA A 143 10.34 8.11 9.73
CA ALA A 143 10.20 9.25 10.61
C ALA A 143 8.71 9.54 10.88
N ILE A 144 8.36 9.81 12.15
CA ILE A 144 7.04 10.34 12.52
C ILE A 144 7.10 11.87 12.46
N CYS A 145 6.38 12.45 11.52
CA CYS A 145 6.39 13.88 11.20
C CYS A 145 5.17 14.66 11.74
N GLY A 146 4.18 13.94 12.24
CA GLY A 146 2.95 14.46 12.84
C GLY A 146 2.16 13.33 13.47
N ALA A 147 1.38 13.67 14.50
CA ALA A 147 0.52 12.75 15.20
C ALA A 147 -0.73 13.53 15.66
N GLU A 148 -1.79 13.44 14.87
CA GLU A 148 -3.00 14.24 14.99
C GLU A 148 -4.21 13.33 15.30
N PRO A 149 -4.85 13.44 16.49
CA PRO A 149 -6.11 12.74 16.77
C PRO A 149 -7.20 13.05 15.74
N ALA A 150 -8.07 12.09 15.45
CA ALA A 150 -9.21 12.31 14.58
C ALA A 150 -10.24 13.22 15.27
N ALA A 151 -10.91 14.07 14.49
CA ALA A 151 -11.88 15.03 15.01
C ALA A 151 -13.17 14.38 15.52
N ASP A 152 -13.50 13.20 14.99
CA ASP A 152 -14.66 12.38 15.33
C ASP A 152 -14.36 11.29 16.39
N ASP A 153 -13.09 10.88 16.51
CA ASP A 153 -12.62 9.89 17.49
C ASP A 153 -11.20 10.26 17.97
N PRO A 154 -11.06 10.90 19.15
CA PRO A 154 -9.75 11.25 19.70
C PRO A 154 -8.85 10.06 20.07
N GLY A 155 -9.40 8.84 20.16
CA GLY A 155 -8.61 7.61 20.35
C GLY A 155 -7.85 7.21 19.09
N ARG A 156 -8.41 7.48 17.92
CA ARG A 156 -7.80 7.22 16.61
C ARG A 156 -6.83 8.33 16.24
N VAL A 157 -5.53 8.04 16.21
CA VAL A 157 -4.48 9.00 15.81
C VAL A 157 -4.00 8.76 14.40
N PHE A 158 -4.02 9.80 13.58
CA PHE A 158 -3.39 9.82 12.27
C PHE A 158 -1.95 10.32 12.39
N TYR A 159 -1.04 9.62 11.72
CA TYR A 159 0.37 9.92 11.68
C TYR A 159 0.77 10.41 10.30
N ARG A 160 1.38 11.60 10.21
CA ARG A 160 2.15 11.97 9.02
C ARG A 160 3.50 11.30 9.16
N ILE A 161 3.88 10.49 8.17
CA ILE A 161 5.15 9.77 8.17
C ILE A 161 5.94 10.07 6.89
N GLU A 162 7.26 10.02 7.02
CA GLU A 162 8.17 9.96 5.88
C GLU A 162 9.07 8.74 6.02
N ALA A 163 9.37 8.05 4.92
CA ALA A 163 10.30 6.94 4.88
C ALA A 163 11.49 7.28 3.98
N TRP A 164 12.65 6.71 4.30
CA TRP A 164 13.87 6.97 3.54
C TRP A 164 13.85 6.26 2.18
N ASN A 165 13.74 7.04 1.10
CA ASN A 165 13.95 6.52 -0.25
C ASN A 165 15.45 6.40 -0.50
N ALA A 166 15.98 5.17 -0.46
CA ALA A 166 17.39 4.89 -0.73
C ALA A 166 17.83 5.16 -2.18
N VAL A 167 16.91 5.22 -3.16
CA VAL A 167 17.17 5.51 -4.58
C VAL A 167 17.33 7.01 -4.80
N ALA A 168 16.34 7.80 -4.37
CA ALA A 168 16.37 9.27 -4.49
C ALA A 168 17.27 9.93 -3.43
N ARG A 169 17.58 9.22 -2.34
CA ARG A 169 18.35 9.69 -1.18
C ARG A 169 17.68 10.89 -0.50
N GLU A 170 16.35 10.82 -0.39
CA GLU A 170 15.52 11.82 0.30
C GLU A 170 14.46 11.14 1.18
N TRP A 171 13.88 11.90 2.09
CA TRP A 171 12.71 11.49 2.86
C TRP A 171 11.45 11.78 2.06
N GLU A 172 10.58 10.79 1.93
CA GLU A 172 9.34 10.89 1.16
C GLU A 172 8.16 10.37 1.97
N ASN A 173 6.97 10.94 1.78
CA ASN A 173 5.76 10.27 2.25
C ASN A 173 5.63 8.92 1.52
N PRO A 174 5.69 7.76 2.22
CA PRO A 174 5.53 6.47 1.59
C PRO A 174 4.08 6.22 1.15
N CYS A 175 3.10 6.94 1.70
CA CYS A 175 1.69 6.80 1.36
C CYS A 175 1.37 7.34 -0.03
N VAL A 176 0.66 6.55 -0.82
CA VAL A 176 0.33 6.91 -2.21
C VAL A 176 -0.77 7.97 -2.26
N ALA A 177 -0.42 9.14 -2.79
CA ALA A 177 -1.35 10.23 -3.06
C ALA A 177 -2.52 9.82 -3.97
N LEU A 178 -3.72 10.27 -3.62
CA LEU A 178 -4.95 10.17 -4.42
C LEU A 178 -5.51 11.58 -4.67
N ASP A 179 -6.32 11.77 -5.70
CA ASP A 179 -6.91 13.07 -6.07
C ASP A 179 -7.65 13.75 -4.89
N ARG A 180 -8.33 12.96 -4.06
CA ARG A 180 -9.06 13.42 -2.85
C ARG A 180 -8.22 13.49 -1.57
N SER A 181 -6.99 12.97 -1.59
CA SER A 181 -6.05 13.01 -0.47
C SER A 181 -4.62 13.06 -1.04
N PRO A 182 -4.12 14.26 -1.38
CA PRO A 182 -2.84 14.41 -2.07
C PRO A 182 -1.62 14.16 -1.17
N ALA A 183 -1.81 14.13 0.15
CA ALA A 183 -0.80 13.76 1.14
C ALA A 183 -1.45 12.88 2.24
N PRO A 184 -1.71 11.59 1.97
CA PRO A 184 -2.37 10.72 2.93
C PRO A 184 -1.50 10.52 4.18
N ARG A 185 -2.19 10.38 5.31
CA ARG A 185 -1.62 10.01 6.61
C ARG A 185 -1.70 8.49 6.78
N ALA A 186 -1.15 7.98 7.88
CA ALA A 186 -1.24 6.58 8.29
C ALA A 186 -1.91 6.41 9.65
N LEU A 187 -2.49 5.24 9.90
CA LEU A 187 -2.84 4.75 11.24
C LEU A 187 -1.75 3.78 11.69
N ALA A 188 -1.46 3.73 12.99
CA ALA A 188 -0.67 2.66 13.58
C ALA A 188 -1.57 1.47 13.90
N VAL A 189 -1.14 0.25 13.59
CA VAL A 189 -1.90 -0.98 13.83
C VAL A 189 -0.95 -2.06 14.35
N GLY A 190 -1.26 -2.66 15.50
CA GLY A 190 -0.41 -3.66 16.15
C GLY A 190 -0.22 -4.94 15.33
N GLY A 191 0.94 -5.57 15.48
CA GLY A 191 1.33 -6.73 14.68
C GLY A 191 1.78 -6.34 13.27
N VAL A 192 1.82 -7.34 12.38
CA VAL A 192 2.35 -7.20 11.01
C VAL A 192 1.43 -7.86 9.99
N TRP A 193 1.57 -7.46 8.73
CA TRP A 193 0.92 -8.13 7.59
C TRP A 193 1.99 -8.67 6.64
N ASP A 194 1.72 -9.82 6.02
CA ASP A 194 2.57 -10.43 5.01
C ASP A 194 2.12 -10.10 3.57
N ALA A 195 2.86 -10.59 2.57
CA ALA A 195 2.49 -10.45 1.16
C ALA A 195 1.21 -11.22 0.78
N SER A 196 0.81 -12.24 1.54
CA SER A 196 -0.50 -12.88 1.38
C SER A 196 -1.63 -12.01 1.92
N GLY A 197 -1.35 -10.95 2.68
CA GLY A 197 -2.33 -10.11 3.37
C GLY A 197 -2.90 -10.73 4.64
N ALA A 198 -2.25 -11.76 5.19
CA ALA A 198 -2.56 -12.27 6.53
C ALA A 198 -1.94 -11.36 7.60
N HIS A 199 -2.72 -11.04 8.62
CA HIS A 199 -2.21 -10.46 9.87
C HIS A 199 -1.52 -11.53 10.73
N ALA A 200 -0.48 -11.12 11.45
CA ALA A 200 0.12 -11.87 12.54
C ALA A 200 0.41 -10.94 13.72
N ASP A 201 0.11 -11.39 14.94
CA ASP A 201 0.47 -10.67 16.16
C ASP A 201 1.99 -10.62 16.32
N ALA A 202 2.50 -9.43 16.66
CA ALA A 202 3.89 -9.20 17.02
C ALA A 202 3.93 -8.09 18.08
N ALA A 203 4.41 -8.41 19.28
CA ALA A 203 4.38 -7.47 20.42
C ALA A 203 5.47 -6.39 20.33
N ASP A 204 6.53 -6.66 19.57
CA ASP A 204 7.68 -5.78 19.31
C ASP A 204 7.50 -4.92 18.03
N ARG A 205 6.43 -5.15 17.27
CA ARG A 205 6.22 -4.55 15.94
C ARG A 205 4.81 -4.06 15.71
N PHE A 206 4.70 -3.09 14.83
CA PHE A 206 3.43 -2.58 14.33
C PHE A 206 3.55 -2.26 12.84
N THR A 207 2.42 -1.99 12.19
CA THR A 207 2.33 -1.54 10.81
C THR A 207 1.79 -0.11 10.77
N PHE A 208 2.46 0.78 10.02
CA PHE A 208 1.82 2.00 9.54
C PHE A 208 1.00 1.67 8.29
N ALA A 209 -0.30 1.87 8.37
CA ALA A 209 -1.22 1.68 7.25
C ALA A 209 -1.77 3.02 6.77
N CYS A 210 -1.50 3.39 5.52
CA CYS A 210 -1.95 4.64 4.93
C CYS A 210 -3.48 4.69 4.77
N GLU A 211 -4.09 5.87 4.88
CA GLU A 211 -5.56 6.11 4.80
C GLU A 211 -6.23 5.50 3.54
N ASN A 212 -5.48 5.37 2.45
CA ASN A 212 -5.92 4.80 1.18
C ASN A 212 -5.82 3.25 1.12
N GLY A 213 -5.08 2.63 2.05
CA GLY A 213 -4.86 1.19 2.15
C GLY A 213 -6.04 0.44 2.77
N ALA A 214 -6.18 -0.84 2.45
CA ALA A 214 -7.28 -1.68 2.94
C ALA A 214 -7.28 -1.81 4.48
N ILE A 215 -6.09 -1.90 5.11
CA ILE A 215 -5.96 -2.00 6.57
C ILE A 215 -6.64 -0.79 7.26
N SER A 216 -6.33 0.43 6.83
CA SER A 216 -6.91 1.64 7.43
C SER A 216 -8.34 1.89 7.01
N LYS A 217 -8.71 1.62 5.75
CA LYS A 217 -10.12 1.68 5.32
C LYS A 217 -11.04 0.86 6.22
N CYS A 218 -10.62 -0.36 6.59
CA CYS A 218 -11.40 -1.21 7.49
C CYS A 218 -11.52 -0.67 8.91
N ILE A 219 -10.49 0.00 9.44
CA ILE A 219 -10.57 0.71 10.73
C ILE A 219 -11.55 1.89 10.64
N LEU A 220 -11.48 2.66 9.55
CA LEU A 220 -12.37 3.80 9.29
C LEU A 220 -13.83 3.39 9.01
N TRP A 221 -14.07 2.15 8.59
CA TRP A 221 -15.40 1.53 8.46
C TRP A 221 -15.92 0.91 9.77
N GLY A 222 -15.24 1.10 10.90
CA GLY A 222 -15.67 0.65 12.23
C GLY A 222 -15.07 -0.67 12.70
N TYR A 223 -14.27 -1.36 11.87
CA TYR A 223 -13.64 -2.63 12.23
C TYR A 223 -12.24 -2.43 12.84
N ALA A 224 -12.09 -1.58 13.86
CA ALA A 224 -10.80 -1.40 14.53
C ALA A 224 -10.37 -2.72 15.22
N PRO A 225 -9.20 -3.32 14.92
CA PRO A 225 -8.88 -4.68 15.36
C PRO A 225 -8.67 -4.82 16.89
N TRP A 226 -8.32 -3.72 17.57
CA TRP A 226 -8.23 -3.65 19.04
C TRP A 226 -9.59 -3.48 19.74
N ALA A 227 -10.65 -3.13 19.00
CA ALA A 227 -11.98 -2.93 19.58
C ALA A 227 -12.75 -4.24 19.74
N SER A 228 -13.82 -4.20 20.53
CA SER A 228 -14.77 -5.29 20.71
C SER A 228 -16.21 -4.78 20.66
N ARG A 229 -17.13 -5.63 20.20
CA ARG A 229 -18.59 -5.40 20.20
C ARG A 229 -19.29 -6.62 20.79
N ASP A 230 -20.21 -6.40 21.72
CA ASP A 230 -20.96 -7.45 22.43
C ASP A 230 -20.05 -8.56 23.01
N GLY A 231 -18.90 -8.14 23.58
CA GLY A 231 -17.88 -9.03 24.14
C GLY A 231 -17.03 -9.81 23.13
N LYS A 232 -17.18 -9.56 21.82
CA LYS A 232 -16.43 -10.20 20.73
C LYS A 232 -15.41 -9.24 20.13
N SER A 233 -14.16 -9.67 20.01
CA SER A 233 -13.11 -8.90 19.32
C SER A 233 -13.45 -8.68 17.84
N LEU A 234 -13.16 -7.48 17.35
CA LEU A 234 -13.31 -7.13 15.93
C LEU A 234 -12.10 -7.54 15.07
N ALA A 235 -11.02 -8.11 15.62
CA ALA A 235 -9.82 -8.49 14.86
C ALA A 235 -10.13 -9.43 13.68
N GLY A 236 -10.99 -10.44 13.87
CA GLY A 236 -11.43 -11.32 12.79
C GLY A 236 -12.26 -10.60 11.72
N LEU A 237 -13.09 -9.63 12.12
CA LEU A 237 -13.87 -8.78 11.20
C LEU A 237 -12.96 -7.82 10.43
N HIS A 238 -11.94 -7.24 11.07
CA HIS A 238 -10.93 -6.41 10.41
C HIS A 238 -10.18 -7.21 9.33
N GLN A 239 -9.67 -8.39 9.68
CA GLN A 239 -8.96 -9.24 8.74
C GLN A 239 -9.88 -9.71 7.59
N ALA A 240 -11.13 -10.10 7.86
CA ALA A 240 -12.11 -10.40 6.81
C ALA A 240 -12.43 -9.15 5.96
N CYS A 241 -12.44 -7.96 6.55
CA CYS A 241 -12.65 -6.69 5.86
C CYS A 241 -11.50 -6.39 4.90
N THR A 242 -10.23 -6.64 5.26
CA THR A 242 -9.12 -6.38 4.32
C THR A 242 -9.20 -7.29 3.09
N ARG A 243 -9.66 -8.54 3.25
CA ARG A 243 -9.99 -9.45 2.13
C ARG A 243 -11.11 -8.87 1.27
N LEU A 244 -12.23 -8.53 1.91
CA LEU A 244 -13.43 -8.00 1.29
C LEU A 244 -13.14 -6.71 0.52
N ALA A 245 -12.51 -5.71 1.15
CA ALA A 245 -12.18 -4.42 0.56
C ALA A 245 -11.31 -4.54 -0.71
N ARG A 246 -10.52 -5.62 -0.82
CA ARG A 246 -9.64 -5.91 -1.96
C ARG A 246 -10.22 -6.91 -2.95
N ALA A 247 -11.35 -7.55 -2.65
CA ALA A 247 -11.89 -8.67 -3.42
C ALA A 247 -10.92 -9.87 -3.47
N ASP A 248 -10.18 -10.13 -2.39
CA ASP A 248 -9.19 -11.21 -2.29
C ASP A 248 -9.87 -12.56 -2.01
N TYR A 249 -10.63 -13.03 -3.00
CA TYR A 249 -11.48 -14.23 -2.89
C TYR A 249 -10.69 -15.47 -2.48
N CYS A 250 -9.50 -15.62 -3.05
CA CYS A 250 -8.58 -16.71 -2.79
C CYS A 250 -7.70 -16.51 -1.55
N GLY A 251 -7.85 -15.40 -0.80
CA GLY A 251 -7.08 -15.11 0.43
C GLY A 251 -5.57 -15.15 0.25
N ASN A 252 -5.08 -14.88 -0.96
CA ASN A 252 -3.69 -15.08 -1.39
C ASN A 252 -2.94 -13.75 -1.57
N GLY A 253 -3.58 -12.65 -1.20
CA GLY A 253 -3.03 -11.31 -1.23
C GLY A 253 -3.28 -10.59 -2.56
N ARG A 254 -3.96 -11.17 -3.54
CA ARG A 254 -4.24 -10.49 -4.82
C ARG A 254 -5.52 -9.65 -4.77
N SER A 255 -5.51 -8.45 -5.34
CA SER A 255 -6.72 -7.62 -5.44
C SER A 255 -7.48 -7.95 -6.73
N HIS A 256 -8.80 -8.00 -6.62
CA HIS A 256 -9.72 -7.95 -7.76
C HIS A 256 -10.65 -6.73 -7.70
N THR A 257 -10.36 -5.83 -6.77
CA THR A 257 -10.97 -4.50 -6.70
C THR A 257 -10.24 -3.54 -7.63
N ARG A 258 -10.98 -2.60 -8.21
CA ARG A 258 -10.41 -1.35 -8.73
C ARG A 258 -10.73 -0.23 -7.75
N GLN A 259 -9.86 0.77 -7.68
CA GLN A 259 -10.12 1.96 -6.89
C GLN A 259 -11.48 2.59 -7.23
N ASP A 260 -12.12 3.17 -6.21
CA ASP A 260 -13.43 3.80 -6.29
C ASP A 260 -14.55 2.87 -6.81
N THR A 261 -14.36 1.54 -6.65
CA THR A 261 -15.46 0.58 -6.75
C THR A 261 -16.38 0.69 -5.53
N THR A 262 -17.62 1.11 -5.75
CA THR A 262 -18.68 1.09 -4.73
C THR A 262 -19.05 -0.35 -4.36
N ILE A 263 -19.15 -0.62 -3.05
CA ILE A 263 -19.63 -1.87 -2.46
C ILE A 263 -20.53 -1.54 -1.27
N ASP A 264 -21.52 -2.39 -1.02
CA ASP A 264 -22.34 -2.38 0.22
C ASP A 264 -21.80 -3.46 1.15
N ILE A 265 -21.56 -3.16 2.43
CA ILE A 265 -20.90 -4.07 3.39
C ILE A 265 -21.80 -4.24 4.60
N TYR A 266 -22.01 -5.48 5.03
CA TYR A 266 -22.79 -5.79 6.22
C TYR A 266 -22.27 -7.03 6.95
N ASP A 267 -22.49 -7.08 8.26
CA ASP A 267 -21.94 -8.11 9.15
C ASP A 267 -22.95 -8.62 10.19
N ARG A 268 -22.62 -9.73 10.88
CA ARG A 268 -23.54 -10.35 11.86
C ARG A 268 -23.49 -9.74 13.27
N LEU A 269 -22.58 -8.82 13.56
CA LEU A 269 -22.57 -8.06 14.82
C LEU A 269 -23.26 -6.69 14.68
N GLY A 270 -23.59 -6.28 13.44
CA GLY A 270 -24.22 -4.99 13.15
C GLY A 270 -23.26 -3.81 13.36
N VAL A 271 -21.97 -3.97 13.08
CA VAL A 271 -21.07 -2.81 12.95
C VAL A 271 -21.49 -2.00 11.73
N LEU A 272 -21.76 -2.69 10.61
CA LEU A 272 -22.47 -2.19 9.45
C LEU A 272 -23.70 -3.07 9.18
N GLU A 273 -24.86 -2.42 9.06
CA GLU A 273 -26.10 -3.06 8.62
C GLU A 273 -26.22 -3.00 7.11
N ARG A 274 -26.96 -3.93 6.50
CA ARG A 274 -27.26 -3.85 5.07
C ARG A 274 -28.11 -2.61 4.85
N ALA A 275 -27.64 -1.69 4.02
CA ALA A 275 -28.39 -0.49 3.73
C ALA A 275 -29.72 -0.82 3.01
N THR A 276 -30.72 0.06 3.18
CA THR A 276 -32.10 -0.15 2.70
C THR A 276 -32.66 1.07 1.96
N GLU A 277 -31.98 2.21 2.02
CA GLU A 277 -32.43 3.50 1.50
C GLU A 277 -31.67 3.92 0.23
N VAL A 278 -32.35 4.47 -0.77
CA VAL A 278 -31.68 5.01 -1.97
C VAL A 278 -31.02 6.35 -1.65
N THR A 279 -29.74 6.49 -1.94
CA THR A 279 -28.99 7.76 -1.88
C THR A 279 -28.50 8.16 -3.29
N ARG A 280 -27.78 9.29 -3.40
CA ARG A 280 -27.20 9.71 -4.69
C ARG A 280 -26.01 8.82 -5.09
N GLU A 281 -25.30 8.28 -4.11
CA GLU A 281 -24.12 7.43 -4.26
C GLU A 281 -24.46 5.93 -4.36
N TRP A 282 -25.66 5.53 -3.91
CA TRP A 282 -25.98 4.14 -3.63
C TRP A 282 -27.46 3.80 -3.83
N ASP A 283 -27.77 2.65 -4.43
CA ASP A 283 -29.15 2.20 -4.68
C ASP A 283 -29.25 0.69 -4.38
N PRO A 284 -29.99 0.25 -3.33
CA PRO A 284 -30.08 -1.16 -2.97
C PRO A 284 -30.50 -2.06 -4.15
N ALA A 285 -31.42 -1.59 -5.01
CA ALA A 285 -31.97 -2.37 -6.11
C ALA A 285 -30.96 -2.58 -7.27
N LYS A 286 -29.87 -1.80 -7.31
CA LYS A 286 -28.75 -2.00 -8.24
C LYS A 286 -27.62 -2.86 -7.65
N GLY A 287 -27.71 -3.20 -6.36
CA GLY A 287 -26.76 -4.08 -5.68
C GLY A 287 -27.06 -5.54 -5.97
N SER A 288 -26.02 -6.34 -6.12
CA SER A 288 -26.13 -7.81 -6.23
C SER A 288 -25.13 -8.46 -5.31
N PHE A 289 -25.53 -9.52 -4.61
CA PHE A 289 -24.68 -10.22 -3.65
C PHE A 289 -23.41 -10.71 -4.33
N GLU A 290 -22.24 -10.36 -3.79
CA GLU A 290 -20.95 -10.73 -4.36
C GLU A 290 -20.42 -12.00 -3.69
N ALA A 291 -20.19 -11.92 -2.38
CA ALA A 291 -19.45 -12.91 -1.61
C ALA A 291 -19.74 -12.81 -0.11
N ALA A 292 -19.42 -13.91 0.59
CA ALA A 292 -19.36 -13.98 2.04
C ALA A 292 -17.91 -14.28 2.48
N TRP A 293 -17.44 -13.60 3.53
CA TRP A 293 -16.01 -13.45 3.82
C TRP A 293 -15.60 -13.93 5.20
N ALA A 294 -14.49 -14.65 5.27
CA ALA A 294 -13.78 -15.03 6.47
C ALA A 294 -12.37 -14.39 6.46
N PRO A 295 -11.62 -14.44 7.58
CA PRO A 295 -10.27 -13.85 7.66
C PRO A 295 -9.28 -14.36 6.59
N ASP A 296 -9.49 -15.58 6.12
CA ASP A 296 -8.63 -16.29 5.18
C ASP A 296 -9.12 -16.25 3.71
N GLY A 297 -10.16 -15.46 3.40
CA GLY A 297 -10.70 -15.28 2.04
C GLY A 297 -12.22 -15.41 1.95
N ALA A 298 -12.74 -15.60 0.74
CA ALA A 298 -14.17 -15.84 0.54
C ALA A 298 -14.55 -17.27 0.97
N THR A 299 -15.69 -17.39 1.64
CA THR A 299 -16.36 -18.67 1.98
C THR A 299 -17.41 -19.06 0.94
N CYS A 300 -17.96 -18.06 0.25
CA CYS A 300 -18.92 -18.19 -0.82
C CYS A 300 -18.69 -17.08 -1.85
N LEU A 301 -18.92 -17.41 -3.12
CA LEU A 301 -18.88 -16.48 -4.24
C LEU A 301 -20.15 -16.66 -5.08
N SER A 302 -20.85 -15.57 -5.36
CA SER A 302 -22.00 -15.51 -6.28
C SER A 302 -21.58 -14.92 -7.63
N ARG A 303 -20.82 -13.82 -7.59
CA ARG A 303 -20.24 -13.13 -8.75
C ARG A 303 -18.89 -12.52 -8.42
N THR A 304 -18.15 -12.11 -9.44
CA THR A 304 -16.99 -11.21 -9.27
C THR A 304 -17.43 -9.75 -9.18
N ARG A 305 -16.59 -8.95 -8.50
CA ARG A 305 -16.77 -7.50 -8.31
C ARG A 305 -16.78 -6.74 -9.62
N ASP A 306 -15.84 -7.05 -10.50
CA ASP A 306 -15.65 -6.39 -11.79
C ASP A 306 -16.46 -7.00 -12.94
N GLY A 307 -17.21 -8.07 -12.69
CA GLY A 307 -18.04 -8.75 -13.69
C GLY A 307 -17.24 -9.61 -14.67
N ARG A 308 -16.02 -10.02 -14.32
CA ARG A 308 -15.31 -11.09 -15.05
C ARG A 308 -15.88 -12.47 -14.72
N ALA A 309 -15.65 -13.44 -15.61
CA ALA A 309 -16.12 -14.81 -15.42
C ALA A 309 -15.52 -15.43 -14.14
N LEU A 310 -16.31 -16.25 -13.44
CA LEU A 310 -15.98 -16.76 -12.11
C LEU A 310 -14.87 -17.81 -12.17
N ASP A 311 -14.79 -18.60 -13.24
CA ASP A 311 -13.75 -19.60 -13.51
C ASP A 311 -12.34 -19.00 -13.43
N LEU A 312 -12.16 -17.75 -13.89
CA LEU A 312 -10.91 -17.02 -13.79
C LEU A 312 -10.47 -16.78 -12.34
N ILE A 313 -11.38 -16.78 -11.35
CA ILE A 313 -11.06 -16.76 -9.92
C ILE A 313 -10.68 -18.15 -9.44
N LEU A 314 -11.45 -19.18 -9.86
CA LEU A 314 -11.28 -20.55 -9.36
C LEU A 314 -9.94 -21.14 -9.79
N GLN A 315 -9.42 -20.71 -10.95
CA GLN A 315 -8.07 -21.03 -11.42
C GLN A 315 -6.96 -20.42 -10.53
N GLU A 316 -7.22 -19.34 -9.78
CA GLU A 316 -6.23 -18.71 -8.89
C GLU A 316 -6.08 -19.43 -7.54
N CYS A 317 -7.05 -20.29 -7.18
CA CYS A 317 -6.98 -21.20 -6.04
C CYS A 317 -7.71 -22.53 -6.31
N PRO A 318 -7.13 -23.42 -7.15
CA PRO A 318 -7.75 -24.66 -7.57
C PRO A 318 -8.19 -25.54 -6.39
N GLY A 319 -9.38 -26.13 -6.49
CA GLY A 319 -9.94 -27.01 -5.46
C GLY A 319 -10.44 -26.32 -4.18
N ARG A 320 -10.23 -25.00 -4.02
CA ARG A 320 -10.74 -24.26 -2.85
C ARG A 320 -12.26 -24.14 -2.84
N PHE A 321 -12.88 -24.06 -4.01
CA PHE A 321 -14.32 -23.87 -4.17
C PHE A 321 -14.95 -25.03 -4.94
N GLN A 322 -16.17 -25.40 -4.54
CA GLN A 322 -17.06 -26.35 -5.22
C GLN A 322 -18.38 -25.65 -5.57
N ALA A 323 -19.11 -26.16 -6.57
CA ALA A 323 -20.44 -25.64 -6.91
C ALA A 323 -21.38 -25.65 -5.70
N ASP A 324 -22.19 -24.60 -5.53
CA ASP A 324 -23.23 -24.59 -4.49
C ASP A 324 -24.37 -25.53 -4.90
N THR A 325 -24.70 -26.50 -4.04
CA THR A 325 -25.85 -27.39 -4.23
C THR A 325 -27.17 -26.75 -3.76
N GLY A 326 -27.10 -25.61 -3.06
CA GLY A 326 -28.27 -24.90 -2.52
C GLY A 326 -28.73 -25.38 -1.14
N ASP A 327 -28.11 -26.44 -0.59
CA ASP A 327 -28.45 -26.98 0.73
C ASP A 327 -28.05 -26.05 1.89
N ALA A 328 -27.00 -25.24 1.67
CA ALA A 328 -26.52 -24.27 2.65
C ALA A 328 -27.24 -22.92 2.50
N ARG A 329 -28.26 -22.68 3.33
CA ARG A 329 -28.88 -21.35 3.43
C ARG A 329 -27.95 -20.37 4.15
N ASP A 330 -27.27 -19.54 3.38
CA ASP A 330 -26.55 -18.38 3.91
C ASP A 330 -27.51 -17.19 4.09
N GLU A 331 -27.56 -16.64 5.30
CA GLU A 331 -28.24 -15.37 5.58
C GLU A 331 -27.52 -14.21 4.85
N GLY A 332 -27.87 -13.98 3.58
CA GLY A 332 -27.33 -12.84 2.82
C GLY A 332 -27.49 -12.94 1.30
N GLY A 333 -27.52 -14.13 0.72
CA GLY A 333 -27.70 -14.32 -0.73
C GLY A 333 -27.32 -15.71 -1.22
N THR A 334 -27.69 -16.00 -2.47
CA THR A 334 -27.40 -17.26 -3.16
C THR A 334 -25.95 -17.27 -3.66
N CYS A 335 -25.22 -18.36 -3.40
CA CYS A 335 -23.85 -18.54 -3.87
C CYS A 335 -23.84 -19.38 -5.16
N THR A 336 -22.85 -19.15 -6.01
CA THR A 336 -22.58 -19.96 -7.20
C THR A 336 -21.57 -21.05 -6.86
N VAL A 337 -20.58 -20.71 -6.03
CA VAL A 337 -19.64 -21.67 -5.42
C VAL A 337 -19.44 -21.40 -3.93
N ARG A 338 -19.07 -22.44 -3.20
CA ARG A 338 -18.77 -22.42 -1.76
C ARG A 338 -17.47 -23.13 -1.46
N ARG A 339 -16.88 -22.83 -0.31
CA ARG A 339 -15.85 -23.64 0.33
C ARG A 339 -16.48 -24.84 1.04
N GLY A 340 -15.94 -26.04 0.80
CA GLY A 340 -16.37 -27.27 1.49
C GLY A 340 -15.70 -27.47 2.86
N ASP A 341 -14.60 -26.76 3.13
CA ASP A 341 -13.78 -26.86 4.33
C ASP A 341 -14.23 -25.93 5.49
N VAL A 342 -15.23 -25.08 5.26
CA VAL A 342 -15.70 -24.10 6.24
C VAL A 342 -17.04 -24.50 6.86
N LYS A 343 -17.17 -24.31 8.17
CA LYS A 343 -18.43 -24.55 8.89
C LYS A 343 -19.50 -23.56 8.43
N PRO A 344 -20.79 -23.96 8.40
CA PRO A 344 -21.90 -23.01 8.29
C PRO A 344 -21.75 -21.90 9.34
N GLY A 345 -21.94 -20.65 8.92
CA GLY A 345 -21.74 -19.48 9.79
C GLY A 345 -20.31 -18.93 9.86
N ALA A 346 -19.29 -19.57 9.24
CA ALA A 346 -17.90 -19.09 9.28
C ALA A 346 -17.68 -17.70 8.66
N ALA A 347 -18.54 -17.27 7.73
CA ALA A 347 -18.50 -15.91 7.19
C ALA A 347 -18.80 -14.87 8.27
N LEU A 348 -17.94 -13.86 8.40
CA LEU A 348 -18.08 -12.74 9.33
C LEU A 348 -18.71 -11.52 8.64
N LEU A 349 -18.28 -11.24 7.41
CA LEU A 349 -18.78 -10.15 6.57
C LEU A 349 -19.44 -10.68 5.30
N ARG A 350 -20.26 -9.85 4.68
CA ARG A 350 -20.83 -10.05 3.35
C ARG A 350 -20.86 -8.72 2.62
N ASN A 351 -20.90 -8.76 1.29
CA ASN A 351 -21.04 -7.55 0.50
C ASN A 351 -21.93 -7.70 -0.72
N LEU A 352 -22.53 -6.58 -1.16
CA LEU A 352 -23.07 -6.43 -2.50
C LEU A 352 -22.06 -5.69 -3.39
N SER A 353 -22.11 -5.96 -4.68
CA SER A 353 -21.36 -5.25 -5.73
C SER A 353 -22.29 -4.60 -6.73
N TYR A 354 -21.80 -3.49 -7.30
CA TYR A 354 -22.53 -2.58 -8.18
C TYR A 354 -22.03 -2.69 -9.63
N GLY A 355 -22.93 -2.42 -10.58
CA GLY A 355 -22.66 -2.58 -12.01
C GLY A 355 -22.91 -4.01 -12.50
N PRO A 356 -22.81 -4.24 -13.83
CA PRO A 356 -23.33 -5.44 -14.46
C PRO A 356 -22.68 -6.71 -13.91
N ALA A 357 -23.49 -7.61 -13.37
CA ALA A 357 -23.14 -9.02 -13.38
C ALA A 357 -23.18 -9.45 -14.85
N LYS A 358 -22.05 -9.85 -15.42
CA LYS A 358 -22.10 -10.61 -16.67
C LYS A 358 -22.72 -11.96 -16.33
N ALA A 359 -23.64 -12.42 -17.18
CA ALA A 359 -24.25 -13.74 -17.07
C ALA A 359 -23.14 -14.82 -17.06
N PRO A 360 -23.38 -15.96 -16.39
CA PRO A 360 -22.42 -17.07 -16.30
C PRO A 360 -22.01 -17.63 -17.66
#